data_AF-A0AA92UP31-F1
#
_entry.id   AF-A0AA92UP31-F1
#
_cell.length_a   1.000
_cell.length_b   1.000
_cell.length_c   1.000
_cell.angle_alpha   90.00
_cell.angle_beta   90.00
_cell.angle_gamma   90.00
#
_symmetry.space_group_name_H-M   'P 1'
#
loop_
_entity.id
_entity.type
_entity.pdbx_description
1 polymer ?
#
loop_
_entity_poly.entity_id
_entity_poly.type
_entity_poly.pdbx_seq_one_letter_code
_entity_poly.pdbx_strand_id
1 'polypeptide(L)'
;MVTDSLVKKKFVHETLQAGILKIYSTQENVVRNHYKRRTGRLLTTLSAHSFDSQISGENRTIFVRILPYLRFLDMQYRQRNDRISKFKRRNLALYNRVVWGVLYHETFPKLRYGFNDEVRNSIRQELEQSLNPQKS
;
A
#
# COMPACT_ATOMS: atom_id res chain seq x y z
N MET A 1 -21.81 -2.66 -21.74
CA MET A 1 -21.88 -3.97 -21.05
C MET A 1 -20.61 -4.16 -20.24
N VAL A 2 -20.71 -4.55 -18.97
CA VAL A 2 -19.53 -4.77 -18.12
C VAL A 2 -18.88 -6.12 -18.45
N THR A 3 -17.65 -6.09 -18.95
CA THR A 3 -16.91 -7.30 -19.34
C THR A 3 -16.16 -7.91 -18.15
N ASP A 4 -15.93 -9.22 -18.18
CA ASP A 4 -15.15 -9.92 -17.13
C ASP A 4 -13.70 -9.41 -17.02
N SER A 5 -13.11 -9.01 -18.16
CA SER A 5 -11.79 -8.35 -18.21
C SER A 5 -11.78 -7.04 -17.42
N LEU A 6 -12.82 -6.21 -17.55
CA LEU A 6 -12.94 -4.95 -16.82
C LEU A 6 -13.04 -5.18 -15.30
N VAL A 7 -13.82 -6.18 -14.88
CA VAL A 7 -13.97 -6.57 -13.47
C VAL A 7 -12.63 -7.01 -12.88
N LYS A 8 -11.89 -7.88 -13.57
CA LYS A 8 -10.55 -8.32 -13.13
C LYS A 8 -9.56 -7.14 -13.04
N LYS A 9 -9.57 -6.25 -14.04
CA LYS A 9 -8.70 -5.06 -14.05
C LYS A 9 -8.99 -4.14 -12.87
N LYS A 10 -10.27 -3.92 -12.55
CA LYS A 10 -10.68 -3.13 -11.38
C LYS A 10 -10.22 -3.79 -10.07
N PHE A 11 -10.46 -5.10 -9.90
CA PHE A 11 -9.99 -5.84 -8.73
C PHE A 11 -8.48 -5.72 -8.49
N VAL A 12 -7.67 -5.96 -9.54
CA VAL A 12 -6.20 -5.86 -9.44
C VAL A 12 -5.79 -4.44 -9.08
N HIS A 13 -6.39 -3.44 -9.72
CA HIS A 13 -6.10 -2.04 -9.48
C HIS A 13 -6.39 -1.62 -8.04
N GLU A 14 -7.59 -1.91 -7.53
CA GLU A 14 -8.00 -1.58 -6.17
C GLU A 14 -7.15 -2.31 -5.12
N THR A 15 -6.84 -3.59 -5.37
CA THR A 15 -6.03 -4.38 -4.46
C THR A 15 -4.61 -3.84 -4.35
N LEU A 16 -3.98 -3.49 -5.49
CA LEU A 16 -2.66 -2.87 -5.49
C LEU A 16 -2.67 -1.49 -4.85
N GLN A 17 -3.64 -0.64 -5.19
CA GLN A 17 -3.79 0.69 -4.62
C GLN A 17 -3.98 0.63 -3.10
N ALA A 18 -4.85 -0.24 -2.61
CA ALA A 18 -5.06 -0.44 -1.18
C ALA A 18 -3.77 -0.90 -0.47
N GLY A 19 -3.00 -1.80 -1.10
CA GLY A 19 -1.69 -2.23 -0.60
C GLY A 19 -0.71 -1.06 -0.46
N ILE A 20 -0.61 -0.22 -1.48
CA ILE A 20 0.30 0.94 -1.50
C ILE A 20 -0.11 1.99 -0.47
N LEU A 21 -1.41 2.31 -0.38
CA LEU A 21 -1.95 3.20 0.64
C LEU A 21 -1.66 2.67 2.06
N LYS A 22 -1.77 1.35 2.26
CA LYS A 22 -1.43 0.72 3.54
C LYS A 22 0.06 0.82 3.87
N ILE A 23 0.95 0.73 2.87
CA ILE A 23 2.39 0.95 3.08
C ILE A 23 2.63 2.38 3.59
N TYR A 24 2.10 3.38 2.89
CA TYR A 24 2.27 4.78 3.28
C TYR A 24 1.68 5.07 4.66
N SER A 25 0.47 4.60 4.95
CA SER A 25 -0.17 4.84 6.25
C SER A 25 0.57 4.14 7.40
N THR A 26 1.08 2.93 7.18
CA THR A 26 1.90 2.21 8.15
C THR A 26 3.22 2.94 8.40
N GLN A 27 3.89 3.40 7.34
CA GLN A 27 5.11 4.20 7.45
C GLN A 27 4.86 5.50 8.21
N GLU A 28 3.79 6.21 7.87
CA GLU A 28 3.39 7.44 8.55
C GLU A 28 3.17 7.19 10.05
N ASN A 29 2.40 6.15 10.40
CA ASN A 29 2.11 5.79 11.78
C ASN A 29 3.37 5.47 12.58
N VAL A 30 4.30 4.70 11.99
CA VAL A 30 5.56 4.37 12.66
C VAL A 30 6.42 5.62 12.89
N VAL A 31 6.54 6.51 11.89
CA VAL A 31 7.25 7.79 12.05
C VAL A 31 6.60 8.65 13.13
N ARG A 32 5.27 8.78 13.09
CA ARG A 32 4.50 9.61 14.01
C ARG A 32 4.64 9.16 15.47
N ASN A 33 4.62 7.86 15.70
CA ASN A 33 4.56 7.29 17.05
C ASN A 33 5.93 6.98 17.67
N HIS A 34 6.95 6.71 16.85
CA HIS A 34 8.22 6.17 17.35
C HIS A 34 9.45 7.03 17.05
N TYR A 35 9.35 8.01 16.13
CA TYR A 35 10.47 8.86 15.76
C TYR A 35 10.31 10.29 16.31
N LYS A 36 11.43 10.90 16.74
CA LYS A 36 11.43 12.29 17.20
C LYS A 36 11.26 13.24 16.01
N ARG A 37 10.21 14.05 16.04
CA ARG A 37 9.94 15.08 15.02
C ARG A 37 10.95 16.22 15.15
N ARG A 38 11.63 16.57 14.05
CA ARG A 38 12.52 17.74 13.96
C ARG A 38 11.92 18.84 13.09
N THR A 39 11.65 18.55 11.82
CA THR A 39 11.19 19.54 10.82
C THR A 39 9.79 19.26 10.27
N GLY A 40 9.19 18.10 10.56
CA GLY A 40 7.89 17.69 10.03
C GLY A 40 7.87 17.26 8.56
N ARG A 41 8.86 17.65 7.75
CA ARG A 41 8.94 17.36 6.30
C ARG A 41 8.72 15.90 5.94
N LEU A 42 9.37 14.98 6.68
CA LEU A 42 9.20 13.54 6.45
C LEU A 42 7.73 13.11 6.61
N LEU A 43 7.07 13.59 7.67
CA LEU A 43 5.68 13.25 7.94
C LEU A 43 4.78 13.82 6.86
N THR A 44 4.98 15.08 6.45
CA THR A 44 4.22 15.71 5.37
C THR A 44 4.36 14.96 4.04
N THR A 45 5.56 14.46 3.73
CA THR A 45 5.77 13.68 2.50
C THR A 45 5.08 12.32 2.57
N LEU A 46 5.14 11.63 3.72
CA LEU A 46 4.45 10.34 3.90
C LEU A 46 2.93 10.49 3.90
N SER A 47 2.41 11.54 4.54
CA SER A 47 0.97 11.81 4.62
C SER A 47 0.34 12.19 3.28
N ALA A 48 1.14 12.61 2.30
CA ALA A 48 0.64 12.88 0.95
C ALA A 48 0.14 11.60 0.25
N HIS A 49 0.60 10.41 0.68
CA HIS A 49 0.24 9.11 0.09
C HIS A 49 0.32 9.09 -1.45
N SER A 50 1.25 9.86 -2.02
CA SER A 50 1.32 10.10 -3.46
C SER A 50 2.08 8.98 -4.15
N PHE A 51 1.47 8.42 -5.19
CA PHE A 51 2.06 7.48 -6.12
C PHE A 51 1.53 7.80 -7.51
N ASP A 52 2.37 7.57 -8.52
CA ASP A 52 1.95 7.77 -9.91
C ASP A 52 1.42 6.45 -10.46
N SER A 53 0.42 6.52 -11.35
CA SER A 53 -0.07 5.34 -12.06
C SER A 53 -0.08 5.63 -13.56
N GLN A 54 0.45 4.69 -14.33
CA GLN A 54 0.43 4.73 -15.78
C GLN A 54 -0.40 3.57 -16.31
N ILE A 55 -1.18 3.86 -17.34
CA ILE A 55 -2.00 2.88 -18.06
C ILE A 55 -1.44 2.80 -19.48
N SER A 56 -0.95 1.63 -19.87
CA SER A 56 -0.43 1.37 -21.21
C SER A 56 -1.16 0.17 -21.80
N GLY A 57 -2.18 0.44 -22.61
CA GLY A 57 -3.07 -0.58 -23.16
C GLY A 57 -3.76 -1.36 -22.03
N GLU A 58 -3.46 -2.65 -21.93
CA GLU A 58 -3.99 -3.51 -20.86
C GLU A 58 -3.14 -3.52 -19.58
N ASN A 59 -1.90 -3.04 -19.65
CA ASN A 59 -0.99 -3.03 -18.52
C ASN A 59 -1.20 -1.79 -17.66
N ARG A 60 -1.27 -2.00 -16.35
CA ARG A 60 -1.21 -0.91 -15.36
C ARG A 60 0.09 -1.01 -14.58
N THR A 61 0.83 0.08 -14.53
CA THR A 61 2.06 0.19 -13.77
C THR A 61 1.87 1.26 -12.71
N ILE A 62 2.16 0.92 -11.45
CA ILE A 62 2.11 1.88 -10.34
C ILE A 62 3.54 2.18 -9.91
N PHE A 63 3.90 3.46 -9.92
CA PHE A 63 5.19 3.95 -9.51
C PHE A 63 5.11 4.48 -8.09
N VAL A 64 5.73 3.74 -7.17
CA VAL A 64 5.74 4.08 -5.76
C VAL A 64 7.08 4.73 -5.42
N ARG A 65 7.04 5.97 -4.98
CA ARG A 65 8.23 6.64 -4.46
C ARG A 65 8.41 6.32 -2.99
N ILE A 66 9.27 5.36 -2.68
CA ILE A 66 9.72 5.11 -1.31
C ILE A 66 10.99 5.91 -1.05
N LEU A 67 10.98 6.76 -0.03
CA LEU A 67 12.12 7.61 0.31
C LEU A 67 13.29 6.75 0.83
N PRO A 68 14.49 6.81 0.21
CA PRO A 68 15.68 6.13 0.72
C PRO A 68 16.04 6.52 2.15
N TYR A 69 15.64 7.73 2.57
CA TYR A 69 15.77 8.21 3.95
C TYR A 69 15.16 7.25 4.99
N LEU A 70 14.05 6.58 4.67
CA LEU A 70 13.44 5.59 5.56
C LEU A 70 14.37 4.41 5.84
N ARG A 71 15.18 4.00 4.85
CA ARG A 71 16.19 2.95 5.04
C ARG A 71 17.31 3.42 5.97
N PHE A 72 17.75 4.66 5.83
CA PHE A 72 18.77 5.21 6.74
C PHE A 72 18.25 5.29 8.17
N LEU A 73 16.98 5.66 8.37
CA LEU A 73 16.31 5.58 9.67
C LEU A 73 16.32 4.16 10.22
N ASP A 74 15.90 3.16 9.43
CA ASP A 74 15.96 1.75 9.84
C ASP A 74 17.38 1.30 10.24
N MET A 75 18.41 1.80 9.54
CA MET A 75 19.82 1.48 9.81
C MET A 75 20.36 2.18 11.05
N GLN A 76 19.97 3.43 11.32
CA GLN A 76 20.46 4.20 12.47
C GLN A 76 20.18 3.48 13.80
N TYR A 77 19.04 2.80 13.92
CA TYR A 77 18.66 2.11 15.15
C TYR A 77 19.23 0.69 15.27
N ARG A 78 20.10 0.23 14.35
CA ARG A 78 20.72 -1.10 14.38
C ARG A 78 21.96 -1.25 15.27
N GLN A 79 22.44 -0.18 15.90
CA GLN A 79 23.79 -0.15 16.50
C GLN A 79 24.06 -1.09 17.68
N ARG A 80 23.05 -1.61 18.38
CA ARG A 80 23.24 -2.58 19.49
C ARG A 80 22.44 -3.87 19.28
N ASN A 81 23.05 -5.01 19.62
CA ASN A 81 22.48 -6.36 19.41
C ASN A 81 21.90 -7.03 20.67
N ASP A 82 21.68 -6.27 21.73
CA ASP A 82 21.06 -6.75 22.97
C ASP A 82 19.54 -6.92 22.84
N ARG A 83 18.94 -7.67 23.79
CA ARG A 83 17.50 -8.01 23.80
C ARG A 83 16.60 -6.76 23.83
N ILE A 84 17.00 -5.73 24.58
CA ILE A 84 16.22 -4.49 24.74
C ILE A 84 16.24 -3.71 23.42
N SER A 85 17.40 -3.59 22.78
CA SER A 85 17.51 -2.97 21.45
C SER A 85 16.75 -3.75 20.37
N LYS A 86 16.73 -5.09 20.42
CA LYS A 86 15.88 -5.91 19.52
C LYS A 86 14.40 -5.62 19.72
N PHE A 87 13.93 -5.52 20.97
CA PHE A 87 12.54 -5.21 21.28
C PHE A 87 12.13 -3.83 20.76
N LYS A 88 12.93 -2.78 21.03
CA LYS A 88 12.68 -1.42 20.52
C LYS A 88 12.65 -1.36 19.00
N ARG A 89 13.59 -2.04 18.32
CA ARG A 89 13.66 -2.10 16.85
C ARG A 89 12.43 -2.72 16.19
N ARG A 90 11.72 -3.62 16.88
CA ARG A 90 10.49 -4.24 16.32
C ARG A 90 9.47 -3.19 15.89
N ASN A 91 9.38 -2.09 16.62
CA ASN A 91 8.39 -1.03 16.42
C ASN A 91 8.91 0.11 15.54
N LEU A 92 10.20 0.10 15.16
CA LEU A 92 10.84 1.17 14.40
C LEU A 92 10.96 0.87 12.90
N ALA A 93 10.58 -0.33 12.47
CA ALA A 93 10.79 -0.77 11.10
C ALA A 93 9.87 -0.01 10.12
N LEU A 94 10.47 0.64 9.11
CA LEU A 94 9.80 1.55 8.18
C LEU A 94 9.88 1.11 6.72
N TYR A 95 11.05 0.66 6.28
CA TYR A 95 11.30 0.46 4.85
C TYR A 95 10.97 -0.99 4.46
N ASN A 96 11.93 -1.90 4.63
CA ASN A 96 11.81 -3.25 4.07
C ASN A 96 10.65 -4.02 4.71
N ARG A 97 10.50 -3.94 6.03
CA ARG A 97 9.49 -4.71 6.74
C ARG A 97 8.08 -4.28 6.38
N VAL A 98 7.85 -2.98 6.22
CA VAL A 98 6.52 -2.46 5.89
C VAL A 98 6.22 -2.71 4.43
N VAL A 99 7.13 -2.31 3.52
CA VAL A 99 6.92 -2.47 2.07
C VAL A 99 6.72 -3.94 1.71
N TRP A 100 7.67 -4.80 2.07
CA TRP A 100 7.58 -6.22 1.70
C TRP A 100 6.56 -6.97 2.54
N GLY A 101 6.34 -6.56 3.80
CA GLY A 101 5.33 -7.16 4.65
C GLY A 101 3.93 -7.00 4.06
N VAL A 102 3.57 -5.77 3.67
CA VAL A 102 2.26 -5.51 3.05
C VAL A 102 2.17 -6.19 1.68
N LEU A 103 3.19 -6.09 0.83
CA LEU A 103 3.13 -6.68 -0.51
C LEU A 103 3.03 -8.22 -0.46
N TYR A 104 3.95 -8.90 0.21
CA TYR A 104 4.03 -10.36 0.15
C TYR A 104 3.05 -11.08 1.08
N HIS A 105 2.65 -10.48 2.20
CA HIS A 105 1.76 -11.15 3.16
C HIS A 105 0.31 -10.69 3.07
N GLU A 106 0.01 -9.62 2.33
CA GLU A 106 -1.35 -9.12 2.23
C GLU A 106 -1.78 -8.89 0.77
N THR A 107 -1.08 -8.02 0.04
CA THR A 107 -1.49 -7.60 -1.31
C THR A 107 -1.40 -8.75 -2.32
N PHE A 108 -0.26 -9.43 -2.42
CA PHE A 108 -0.07 -10.51 -3.39
C PHE A 108 -0.92 -11.75 -3.08
N PRO A 109 -1.08 -12.18 -1.80
CA PRO A 109 -2.04 -13.23 -1.47
C PRO A 109 -3.46 -12.85 -1.87
N LYS A 110 -3.89 -11.60 -1.64
CA LYS A 110 -5.21 -11.13 -2.07
C LYS A 110 -5.34 -11.13 -3.59
N LEU A 111 -4.32 -10.71 -4.34
CA LEU A 111 -4.34 -10.83 -5.81
C LEU A 111 -4.44 -12.27 -6.28
N ARG A 112 -3.73 -13.20 -5.62
CA ARG A 112 -3.66 -14.61 -6.03
C ARG A 112 -4.92 -15.40 -5.70
N TYR A 113 -5.54 -15.13 -4.55
CA TYR A 113 -6.62 -15.97 -4.01
C TYR A 113 -7.92 -15.20 -3.69
N GLY A 114 -7.90 -13.88 -3.71
CA GLY A 114 -9.03 -13.04 -3.29
C GLY A 114 -10.05 -12.74 -4.38
N PHE A 115 -9.82 -13.19 -5.62
CA PHE A 115 -10.77 -13.00 -6.72
C PHE A 115 -11.78 -14.16 -6.80
N ASN A 116 -12.74 -14.15 -5.89
CA ASN A 116 -13.85 -15.12 -5.86
C ASN A 116 -15.11 -14.58 -6.57
N ASP A 117 -16.15 -15.42 -6.70
CA ASP A 117 -17.37 -15.05 -7.42
C ASP A 117 -18.17 -13.93 -6.73
N GLU A 118 -18.13 -13.87 -5.39
CA GLU A 118 -18.75 -12.79 -4.62
C GLU A 118 -18.10 -11.44 -4.94
N VAL A 119 -16.77 -11.35 -4.88
CA VAL A 119 -16.00 -10.15 -5.22
C VAL A 119 -16.21 -9.77 -6.68
N ARG A 120 -16.23 -10.76 -7.59
CA ARG A 120 -16.52 -10.54 -9.01
C ARG A 120 -17.89 -9.89 -9.21
N ASN A 121 -18.92 -10.44 -8.56
CA ASN A 121 -20.29 -9.94 -8.69
C ASN A 121 -20.46 -8.55 -8.07
N SER A 122 -19.87 -8.32 -6.90
CA SER A 122 -19.86 -7.02 -6.25
C SER A 122 -19.23 -5.94 -7.13
N ILE A 123 -18.04 -6.20 -7.68
CA ILE A 123 -17.35 -5.26 -8.58
C ILE A 123 -18.15 -5.03 -9.87
N ARG A 124 -18.79 -6.08 -10.41
CA ARG A 124 -19.65 -5.96 -11.60
C ARG A 124 -20.84 -5.05 -11.32
N GLN A 125 -21.55 -5.24 -10.21
CA GLN A 125 -22.68 -4.40 -9.83
C GLN A 125 -22.26 -2.94 -9.67
N GLU A 126 -21.13 -2.68 -9.01
CA GLU A 126 -20.61 -1.32 -8.81
C GLU A 126 -20.25 -0.64 -10.15
N LEU A 127 -19.67 -1.38 -11.09
CA LEU A 127 -19.38 -0.88 -12.44
C LEU A 127 -20.66 -0.61 -13.23
N GLU A 128 -21.67 -1.47 -13.14
CA GLU A 128 -22.96 -1.29 -13.81
C GLU A 128 -23.71 -0.07 -13.27
N GLN A 129 -23.70 0.14 -11.95
CA GLN A 129 -24.26 1.32 -11.29
C GLN A 129 -23.54 2.60 -11.72
N SER A 130 -22.20 2.58 -11.76
CA SER A 130 -21.39 3.74 -12.18
C SER A 130 -21.64 4.14 -13.64
N LEU A 131 -21.94 3.17 -14.51
CA LEU A 131 -22.24 3.39 -15.93
C LEU A 131 -23.71 3.82 -16.17
N ASN A 132 -24.64 3.47 -15.28
CA ASN A 132 -26.07 3.77 -15.38
C ASN A 132 -26.65 4.33 -14.07
N PRO A 133 -26.30 5.56 -13.68
CA PRO A 133 -26.70 6.16 -12.40
C PRO A 133 -28.21 6.44 -12.27
N GLN A 134 -28.99 6.34 -13.35
CA GLN A 134 -30.42 6.68 -13.37
C GLN A 134 -31.37 5.52 -12.99
N LYS A 135 -30.86 4.35 -12.61
CA LYS A 135 -31.67 3.17 -12.21
C LYS A 135 -31.74 2.95 -10.70
N SER A 136 -31.31 3.90 -9.89
CA SER A 136 -31.39 3.82 -8.42
C SER A 136 -32.54 4.63 -7.86
#